data_AF-A0A1M7KCI9-F1
#
_entry.id   AF-A0A1M7KCI9-F1
#
_cell.length_a   1.000
_cell.length_b   1.000
_cell.length_c   1.000
_cell.angle_alpha   90.00
_cell.angle_beta   90.00
_cell.angle_gamma   90.00
#
_symmetry.space_group_name_H-M   'P 1'
#
loop_
_entity.id
_entity.type
_entity.pdbx_description
1 polymer ?
#
loop_
_entity_poly.entity_id
_entity_poly.type
_entity_poly.pdbx_seq_one_letter_code
_entity_poly.pdbx_strand_id
1 'polypeptide(L)'
;MKRSTKARVVRGVFGAVVAAAALAATPAASAQSMYRCKSGNSAYLSDRPCTSGAGSTLGTISAAPSNTYQQPSGTYVQRPAKAADHVNYLSSACADIAEAIRTGPSRGVRGDVISGLHEEYRQKCSEDDAAARQRVAEDRRNERDAKRSVQTAAQQQQQQTRIASDQCNELLRILAAKRRQTATMTDGERADLQRSEESYAQRCKH
;
A
#
# COMPACT_ATOMS: atom_id res chain seq x y z
N MET A 1 2.65 -55.91 12.94
CA MET A 1 2.52 -55.26 11.61
C MET A 1 3.46 -54.05 11.57
N LYS A 2 4.68 -54.23 11.05
CA LYS A 2 5.21 -53.72 9.77
C LYS A 2 5.53 -52.20 9.73
N ARG A 3 6.74 -51.91 10.22
CA ARG A 3 7.82 -51.00 9.78
C ARG A 3 7.50 -49.77 8.90
N SER A 4 8.01 -48.65 9.41
CA SER A 4 8.55 -47.44 8.77
C SER A 4 9.36 -47.67 7.49
N THR A 5 9.18 -46.80 6.48
CA THR A 5 10.26 -46.39 5.56
C THR A 5 10.01 -45.00 4.96
N LYS A 6 10.96 -44.09 5.17
CA LYS A 6 11.18 -42.86 4.37
C LYS A 6 11.67 -43.26 2.98
N ALA A 7 11.27 -42.54 1.93
CA ALA A 7 11.97 -42.58 0.64
C ALA A 7 12.11 -41.17 0.06
N ARG A 8 13.36 -40.73 -0.04
CA ARG A 8 13.85 -39.66 -0.90
C ARG A 8 13.76 -40.12 -2.35
N VAL A 9 13.40 -39.23 -3.27
CA VAL A 9 13.59 -39.41 -4.72
C VAL A 9 14.21 -38.09 -5.22
N VAL A 10 15.54 -37.98 -5.26
CA VAL A 10 16.46 -38.34 -6.37
C VAL A 10 16.22 -37.51 -7.62
N ARG A 11 17.14 -36.57 -7.86
CA ARG A 11 17.44 -35.94 -9.15
C ARG A 11 17.93 -37.02 -10.12
N GLY A 12 17.29 -37.13 -11.28
CA GLY A 12 17.76 -37.92 -12.40
C GLY A 12 17.37 -37.22 -13.71
N VAL A 13 18.38 -36.74 -14.43
CA VAL A 13 18.29 -36.23 -15.80
C VAL A 13 18.51 -37.42 -16.72
N PHE A 14 17.52 -37.82 -17.53
CA PHE A 14 17.73 -38.64 -18.73
C PHE A 14 16.52 -38.51 -19.69
N GLY A 15 16.81 -38.08 -20.93
CA GLY A 15 16.37 -38.76 -22.16
C GLY A 15 14.90 -38.67 -22.61
N ALA A 16 14.56 -37.59 -23.31
CA ALA A 16 14.04 -37.54 -24.69
C ALA A 16 12.94 -38.53 -25.20
N VAL A 17 11.84 -37.90 -25.65
CA VAL A 17 10.88 -38.23 -26.75
C VAL A 17 9.85 -39.35 -26.53
N VAL A 18 8.55 -38.98 -26.51
CA VAL A 18 7.46 -39.48 -27.39
C VAL A 18 6.12 -38.77 -27.06
N ALA A 19 5.44 -38.34 -28.14
CA ALA A 19 4.00 -38.08 -28.30
C ALA A 19 3.34 -36.79 -27.74
N ALA A 20 3.22 -35.83 -28.66
CA ALA A 20 2.04 -35.04 -29.04
C ALA A 20 0.69 -35.28 -28.35
N ALA A 21 -0.05 -34.16 -28.24
CA ALA A 21 -1.50 -34.02 -28.08
C ALA A 21 -2.07 -33.95 -26.65
N ALA A 22 -1.97 -32.76 -26.04
CA ALA A 22 -2.96 -32.26 -25.09
C ALA A 22 -3.10 -30.73 -25.26
N LEU A 23 -3.64 -30.34 -26.42
CA LEU A 23 -4.15 -28.98 -26.65
C LEU A 23 -5.46 -28.80 -25.87
N ALA A 24 -5.55 -27.66 -25.19
CA ALA A 24 -6.78 -26.96 -24.79
C ALA A 24 -7.68 -27.64 -23.74
N ALA A 25 -7.32 -27.47 -22.47
CA ALA A 25 -8.31 -27.27 -21.41
C ALA A 25 -8.23 -25.81 -20.94
N THR A 26 -8.67 -24.89 -21.78
CA THR A 26 -9.02 -23.54 -21.31
C THR A 26 -10.25 -23.70 -20.41
N PRO A 27 -10.23 -23.29 -19.13
CA PRO A 27 -11.46 -23.18 -18.38
C PRO A 27 -12.37 -22.23 -19.15
N ALA A 28 -13.56 -22.71 -19.52
CA ALA A 28 -14.61 -21.85 -20.03
C ALA A 28 -14.85 -20.79 -18.96
N ALA A 29 -14.43 -19.56 -19.24
CA ALA A 29 -14.91 -18.40 -18.52
C ALA A 29 -16.42 -18.41 -18.72
N SER A 30 -17.17 -18.79 -17.69
CA SER A 30 -18.60 -18.53 -17.65
C SER A 30 -18.75 -17.02 -17.77
N ALA A 31 -19.11 -16.57 -18.97
CA ALA A 31 -19.48 -15.19 -19.21
C ALA A 31 -20.65 -14.90 -18.27
N GLN A 32 -20.37 -14.23 -17.16
CA GLN A 32 -21.40 -13.67 -16.30
C GLN A 32 -22.13 -12.64 -17.16
N SER A 33 -23.30 -13.02 -17.68
CA SER A 33 -24.16 -12.16 -18.46
C SER A 33 -24.77 -11.09 -17.55
N MET A 34 -23.94 -10.12 -17.15
CA MET A 34 -24.40 -8.91 -16.48
C MET A 34 -25.11 -8.03 -17.49
N TYR A 35 -26.38 -7.74 -17.23
CA TYR A 35 -27.18 -6.82 -18.02
C TYR A 35 -26.84 -5.39 -17.60
N ARG A 36 -26.52 -4.53 -18.58
CA ARG A 36 -26.45 -3.07 -18.34
C ARG A 36 -27.85 -2.48 -18.45
N CYS A 37 -28.41 -2.09 -17.32
CA CYS A 37 -29.71 -1.43 -17.24
C CYS A 37 -29.53 0.09 -17.16
N LYS A 38 -30.40 0.82 -17.85
CA LYS A 38 -30.45 2.28 -17.80
C LYS A 38 -31.74 2.72 -17.12
N SER A 39 -31.65 3.34 -15.95
CA SER A 39 -32.79 3.96 -15.27
C SER A 39 -32.58 5.48 -15.25
N GLY A 40 -33.37 6.21 -16.05
CA GLY A 40 -33.20 7.65 -16.27
C GLY A 40 -31.82 7.99 -16.85
N ASN A 41 -31.06 8.82 -16.13
CA ASN A 41 -29.71 9.27 -16.52
C ASN A 41 -28.56 8.36 -16.02
N SER A 42 -28.88 7.28 -15.30
CA SER A 42 -27.89 6.42 -14.65
C SER A 42 -27.88 5.02 -15.28
N ALA A 43 -26.68 4.49 -15.54
CA ALA A 43 -26.51 3.11 -15.99
C ALA A 43 -25.92 2.26 -14.86
N TYR A 44 -26.52 1.09 -14.60
CA TYR A 44 -26.08 0.13 -13.59
C TYR A 44 -26.00 -1.28 -14.17
N LEU A 45 -25.18 -2.13 -13.54
CA LEU A 45 -25.02 -3.54 -13.91
C LEU A 45 -25.97 -4.38 -13.04
N SER A 46 -26.71 -5.30 -13.64
CA SER A 46 -27.62 -6.20 -12.94
C SER A 46 -27.45 -7.63 -13.46
N ASP A 47 -27.45 -8.59 -12.54
CA ASP A 47 -27.45 -10.02 -12.88
C ASP A 47 -28.84 -10.51 -13.34
N ARG A 48 -29.85 -9.63 -13.35
CA ARG A 48 -31.22 -9.92 -13.80
C ARG A 48 -31.56 -9.05 -15.01
N PRO A 49 -32.36 -9.56 -15.96
CA PRO A 49 -32.82 -8.77 -17.10
C PRO A 49 -33.59 -7.53 -16.61
N CYS A 50 -33.34 -6.39 -17.25
CA CYS A 50 -33.94 -5.12 -16.85
C CYS A 50 -35.47 -5.20 -16.91
N THR A 51 -36.13 -4.71 -15.88
CA THR A 51 -37.60 -4.63 -15.81
C THR A 51 -38.12 -3.73 -16.95
N SER A 52 -39.19 -4.20 -17.62
CA SER A 52 -39.75 -3.60 -18.84
C SER A 52 -40.18 -2.15 -18.59
N GLY A 53 -39.46 -1.21 -19.21
CA GLY A 53 -39.64 0.23 -19.05
C GLY A 53 -38.31 0.99 -19.09
N ALA A 54 -37.21 0.29 -18.79
CA ALA A 54 -35.85 0.73 -19.05
C ALA A 54 -35.38 0.13 -20.39
N GLY A 55 -35.01 0.96 -21.36
CA GLY A 55 -34.46 0.49 -22.64
C GLY A 55 -33.26 -0.44 -22.41
N SER A 56 -33.46 -1.73 -22.63
CA SER A 56 -32.44 -2.77 -22.49
C SER A 56 -31.89 -3.11 -23.87
N THR A 57 -30.73 -2.55 -24.22
CA THR A 57 -29.95 -3.10 -25.33
C THR A 57 -29.31 -4.40 -24.87
N LEU A 58 -29.80 -5.52 -25.40
CA LEU A 58 -29.22 -6.85 -25.23
C LEU A 58 -27.82 -6.85 -25.86
N GLY A 59 -26.80 -6.53 -25.07
CA GLY A 59 -25.40 -6.60 -25.47
C GLY A 59 -24.78 -7.91 -25.00
N THR A 60 -24.49 -8.79 -25.94
CA THR A 60 -23.39 -9.75 -25.74
C THR A 60 -22.13 -8.96 -25.40
N ILE A 61 -21.25 -9.50 -24.55
CA ILE A 61 -19.91 -8.94 -24.33
C ILE A 61 -19.10 -9.20 -25.61
N SER A 62 -19.43 -8.51 -26.69
CA SER A 62 -18.59 -8.35 -27.86
C SER A 62 -17.75 -7.09 -27.66
N ALA A 63 -16.56 -7.08 -28.27
CA ALA A 63 -15.66 -5.95 -28.27
C ALA A 63 -16.44 -4.64 -28.46
N ALA A 64 -16.16 -3.67 -27.59
CA ALA A 64 -16.84 -2.39 -27.52
C ALA A 64 -17.17 -1.87 -28.93
N PRO A 65 -18.40 -1.38 -29.19
CA PRO A 65 -18.67 -0.73 -30.46
C PRO A 65 -17.63 0.37 -30.61
N SER A 66 -16.89 0.31 -31.71
CA SER A 66 -16.03 1.39 -32.16
C SER A 66 -16.93 2.60 -32.37
N ASN A 67 -17.13 3.36 -31.30
CA ASN A 67 -17.59 4.73 -31.40
C ASN A 67 -16.54 5.43 -32.26
N THR A 68 -16.82 5.57 -33.55
CA THR A 68 -16.32 6.66 -34.36
C THR A 68 -16.94 7.94 -33.82
N TYR A 69 -16.50 8.35 -32.63
CA TYR A 69 -16.49 9.75 -32.28
C TYR A 69 -15.65 10.40 -33.39
N GLN A 70 -16.30 11.22 -34.22
CA GLN A 70 -15.59 12.25 -34.95
C GLN A 70 -14.80 13.03 -33.90
N GLN A 71 -13.52 12.71 -33.84
CA GLN A 71 -12.57 13.41 -33.01
C GLN A 71 -12.61 14.85 -33.55
N PRO A 72 -13.06 15.84 -32.75
CA PRO A 72 -12.87 17.21 -33.17
C PRO A 72 -11.37 17.35 -33.44
N SER A 73 -11.02 17.87 -34.61
CA SER A 73 -9.66 18.26 -34.99
C SER A 73 -9.23 19.45 -34.11
N GLY A 74 -9.23 19.24 -32.80
CA GLY A 74 -8.56 20.08 -31.84
C GLY A 74 -7.08 19.90 -32.09
N THR A 75 -6.42 21.01 -32.39
CA THR A 75 -4.97 21.13 -32.32
C THR A 75 -4.54 20.53 -30.99
N TYR A 76 -3.97 19.32 -31.02
CA TYR A 76 -3.66 18.57 -29.81
C TYR A 76 -2.46 19.24 -29.13
N VAL A 77 -2.72 20.18 -28.24
CA VAL A 77 -1.67 20.77 -27.41
C VAL A 77 -1.24 19.68 -26.43
N GLN A 78 -0.12 19.02 -26.73
CA GLN A 78 0.48 18.03 -25.85
C GLN A 78 0.79 18.69 -24.50
N ARG A 79 0.09 18.27 -23.44
CA ARG A 79 0.41 18.72 -22.09
C ARG A 79 1.76 18.12 -21.71
N PRO A 80 2.73 18.93 -21.23
CA PRO A 80 4.03 18.39 -20.84
C PRO A 80 3.87 17.39 -19.70
N ALA A 81 4.62 16.29 -19.77
CA ALA A 81 4.62 15.26 -18.74
C ALA A 81 5.00 15.82 -17.37
N LYS A 82 4.54 15.18 -16.28
CA LYS A 82 4.93 15.56 -14.91
C LYS A 82 6.45 15.44 -14.76
N ALA A 83 7.07 16.46 -14.18
CA ALA A 83 8.50 16.42 -13.86
C ALA A 83 8.80 15.26 -12.91
N ALA A 84 9.94 14.57 -13.13
CA ALA A 84 10.35 13.46 -12.29
C ALA A 84 10.81 13.96 -10.92
N ASP A 85 10.58 13.23 -9.83
CA ASP A 85 10.85 13.76 -8.49
C ASP A 85 12.33 14.09 -8.23
N HIS A 86 13.27 13.46 -8.95
CA HIS A 86 14.71 13.67 -8.80
C HIS A 86 15.23 14.95 -9.47
N VAL A 87 14.49 15.59 -10.39
CA VAL A 87 14.97 16.83 -11.02
C VAL A 87 15.15 17.98 -10.01
N ASN A 88 14.48 17.91 -8.85
CA ASN A 88 14.65 18.90 -7.76
C ASN A 88 16.03 18.82 -7.09
N TYR A 89 16.76 17.72 -7.25
CA TYR A 89 18.08 17.49 -6.65
C TYR A 89 19.20 17.55 -7.68
N LEU A 90 18.87 17.79 -8.95
CA LEU A 90 19.87 18.00 -10.00
C LEU A 90 20.54 19.37 -9.84
N SER A 91 21.73 19.49 -10.39
CA SER A 91 22.34 20.80 -10.63
C SER A 91 21.49 21.63 -11.61
N SER A 92 21.58 22.95 -11.53
CA SER A 92 20.80 23.87 -12.37
C SER A 92 20.98 23.58 -13.88
N ALA A 93 22.21 23.35 -14.31
CA ALA A 93 22.51 23.03 -15.71
C ALA A 93 21.83 21.75 -16.20
N CYS A 94 21.81 20.70 -15.37
CA CYS A 94 21.16 19.44 -15.72
C CYS A 94 19.63 19.53 -15.64
N ALA A 95 19.11 20.31 -14.69
CA ALA A 95 17.69 20.61 -14.58
C ALA A 95 17.17 21.36 -15.82
N ASP A 96 17.95 22.31 -16.36
CA ASP A 96 17.59 23.06 -17.57
C ASP A 96 17.49 22.14 -18.80
N ILE A 97 18.44 21.22 -18.99
CA ILE A 97 18.42 20.26 -20.10
C ILE A 97 17.21 19.30 -19.93
N ALA A 98 16.96 18.81 -18.72
CA ALA A 98 15.81 17.94 -18.43
C ALA A 98 14.48 18.66 -18.71
N GLU A 99 14.37 19.94 -18.38
CA GLU A 99 13.19 20.75 -18.64
C GLU A 99 13.01 21.05 -20.14
N ALA A 100 14.11 21.29 -20.86
CA ALA A 100 14.09 21.45 -22.31
C ALA A 100 13.62 20.18 -23.02
N ILE A 101 14.06 19.00 -22.57
CA ILE A 101 13.57 17.70 -23.07
C ILE A 101 12.07 17.56 -22.78
N ARG A 102 11.63 17.86 -21.55
CA ARG A 102 10.24 17.68 -21.10
C ARG A 102 9.26 18.61 -21.81
N THR A 103 9.67 19.85 -22.07
CA THR A 103 8.82 20.88 -22.70
C THR A 103 9.06 21.01 -24.21
N GLY A 104 10.10 20.37 -24.74
CA GLY A 104 10.44 20.40 -26.17
C GLY A 104 9.28 20.01 -27.08
N PRO A 105 8.60 18.86 -26.87
CA PRO A 105 7.49 18.44 -27.73
C PRO A 105 6.32 19.43 -27.73
N SER A 106 5.97 20.00 -26.57
CA SER A 106 4.87 20.95 -26.47
C SER A 106 5.19 22.32 -27.07
N ARG A 107 6.48 22.64 -27.21
CA ARG A 107 6.99 23.84 -27.91
C ARG A 107 7.22 23.62 -29.41
N GLY A 108 6.91 22.44 -29.94
CA GLY A 108 7.12 22.13 -31.36
C GLY A 108 8.58 21.88 -31.75
N VAL A 109 9.45 21.56 -30.77
CA VAL A 109 10.83 21.18 -31.04
C VAL A 109 10.86 19.85 -31.80
N ARG A 110 11.68 19.78 -32.85
CA ARG A 110 11.81 18.58 -33.67
C ARG A 110 12.43 17.42 -32.86
N GLY A 111 12.00 16.19 -33.15
CA GLY A 111 12.39 15.01 -32.38
C GLY A 111 13.88 14.67 -32.44
N ASP A 112 14.58 15.06 -33.50
CA ASP A 112 16.04 14.96 -33.64
C ASP A 112 16.78 15.84 -32.63
N VAL A 113 16.31 17.08 -32.41
CA VAL A 113 16.87 17.97 -31.38
C VAL A 113 16.63 17.41 -29.99
N ILE A 114 15.44 16.86 -29.73
CA ILE A 114 15.11 16.22 -28.44
C ILE A 114 16.00 14.99 -28.21
N SER A 115 16.27 14.21 -29.26
CA SER A 115 17.17 13.07 -29.20
C SER A 115 18.60 13.50 -28.88
N GLY A 116 19.07 14.61 -29.48
CA GLY A 116 20.36 15.23 -29.15
C GLY A 116 20.45 15.69 -27.70
N LEU A 117 19.41 16.36 -27.19
CA LEU A 117 19.33 16.77 -25.78
C LEU A 117 19.37 15.56 -24.83
N HIS A 118 18.71 14.45 -25.18
CA HIS A 118 18.77 13.23 -24.39
C HIS A 118 20.18 12.65 -24.29
N GLU A 119 20.95 12.69 -25.38
CA GLU A 119 22.32 12.21 -25.40
C GLU A 119 23.24 13.14 -24.59
N GLU A 120 23.08 14.46 -24.78
CA GLU A 120 23.82 15.45 -23.99
C GLU A 120 23.55 15.32 -22.49
N TYR A 121 22.28 15.13 -22.12
CA TYR A 121 21.91 14.87 -20.72
C TYR A 121 22.60 13.63 -20.17
N ARG A 122 22.62 12.51 -20.92
CA ARG A 122 23.29 11.29 -20.47
C ARG A 122 24.79 11.49 -20.28
N GLN A 123 25.44 12.20 -21.21
CA GLN A 123 26.88 12.40 -21.15
C GLN A 123 27.29 13.36 -20.01
N LYS A 124 26.57 14.47 -19.85
CA LYS A 124 26.94 15.52 -18.88
C LYS A 124 26.34 15.33 -17.49
N CYS A 125 25.19 14.67 -17.39
CA CYS A 125 24.37 14.65 -16.18
C CYS A 125 24.17 13.24 -15.60
N SER A 126 24.84 12.20 -16.11
CA SER A 126 24.64 10.84 -15.60
C SER A 126 24.98 10.67 -14.12
N GLU A 127 26.07 11.28 -13.66
CA GLU A 127 26.50 11.22 -12.25
C GLU A 127 25.54 12.00 -11.34
N ASP A 128 25.19 13.23 -11.73
CA ASP A 128 24.22 14.07 -11.01
C ASP A 128 22.84 13.43 -10.96
N ASP A 129 22.37 12.83 -12.06
CA ASP A 129 21.10 12.11 -12.14
C ASP A 129 21.09 10.88 -11.23
N ALA A 130 22.19 10.13 -11.19
CA ALA A 130 22.34 9.00 -10.28
C ALA A 130 22.31 9.46 -8.81
N ALA A 131 23.06 10.51 -8.46
CA ALA A 131 23.09 11.07 -7.11
C ALA A 131 21.73 11.63 -6.69
N ALA A 132 21.05 12.35 -7.59
CA ALA A 132 19.71 12.90 -7.36
C ALA A 132 18.68 11.79 -7.10
N ARG A 133 18.72 10.70 -7.87
CA ARG A 133 17.86 9.51 -7.63
C ARG A 133 18.16 8.86 -6.28
N GLN A 134 19.43 8.78 -5.88
CA GLN A 134 19.80 8.24 -4.58
C GLN A 134 19.24 9.10 -3.45
N ARG A 135 19.34 10.43 -3.54
CA ARG A 135 18.77 11.37 -2.55
C ARG A 135 17.26 11.21 -2.42
N VAL A 136 16.52 11.14 -3.54
CA VAL A 136 15.07 10.87 -3.49
C VAL A 136 14.75 9.54 -2.82
N ALA A 137 15.52 8.49 -3.10
CA ALA A 137 15.32 7.19 -2.48
C ALA A 137 15.60 7.23 -0.97
N GLU A 138 16.61 7.99 -0.56
CA GLU A 138 16.97 8.22 0.84
C GLU A 138 15.90 9.03 1.57
N ASP A 139 15.46 10.16 1.03
CA ASP A 139 14.41 10.98 1.64
C ASP A 139 13.11 10.19 1.80
N ARG A 140 12.74 9.37 0.81
CA ARG A 140 11.59 8.47 0.93
C ARG A 140 11.78 7.39 2.00
N ARG A 141 13.00 6.91 2.25
CA ARG A 141 13.29 5.98 3.36
C ARG A 141 13.15 6.71 4.69
N ASN A 142 13.81 7.86 4.83
CA ASN A 142 13.80 8.68 6.02
C ASN A 142 12.37 9.10 6.40
N GLU A 143 11.54 9.48 5.43
CA GLU A 143 10.14 9.82 5.67
C GLU A 143 9.33 8.61 6.18
N ARG A 144 9.54 7.42 5.60
CA ARG A 144 8.88 6.19 6.08
C ARG A 144 9.34 5.82 7.49
N ASP A 145 10.62 5.93 7.75
CA ASP A 145 11.20 5.57 9.05
C ASP A 145 10.78 6.55 10.14
N ALA A 146 10.70 7.85 9.83
CA ALA A 146 10.14 8.87 10.71
C ALA A 146 8.65 8.61 11.03
N LYS A 147 7.85 8.25 10.02
CA LYS A 147 6.44 7.89 10.26
C LYS A 147 6.32 6.64 11.13
N ARG A 148 7.17 5.63 10.90
CA ARG A 148 7.19 4.40 11.70
C ARG A 148 7.63 4.67 13.13
N SER A 149 8.67 5.45 13.35
CA SER A 149 9.17 5.74 14.70
C SER A 149 8.13 6.48 15.54
N VAL A 150 7.42 7.45 14.96
CA VAL A 150 6.32 8.16 15.63
C VAL A 150 5.17 7.21 15.99
N GLN A 151 4.77 6.34 15.06
CA GLN A 151 3.71 5.36 15.32
C GLN A 151 4.11 4.35 16.40
N THR A 152 5.33 3.82 16.33
CA THR A 152 5.83 2.87 17.33
C THR A 152 5.97 3.52 18.70
N ALA A 153 6.48 4.75 18.79
CA ALA A 153 6.58 5.48 20.06
C ALA A 153 5.19 5.73 20.67
N ALA A 154 4.20 6.12 19.85
CA ALA A 154 2.82 6.31 20.31
C ALA A 154 2.20 4.99 20.82
N GLN A 155 2.42 3.88 20.11
CA GLN A 155 1.95 2.56 20.54
C GLN A 155 2.62 2.11 21.84
N GLN A 156 3.94 2.31 21.98
CA GLN A 156 4.67 1.98 23.19
C GLN A 156 4.16 2.80 24.38
N GLN A 157 3.92 4.10 24.20
CA GLN A 157 3.36 4.96 25.25
C GLN A 157 1.96 4.49 25.69
N GLN A 158 1.10 4.13 24.74
CA GLN A 158 -0.22 3.58 25.05
C GLN A 158 -0.14 2.26 25.79
N GLN A 159 0.76 1.37 25.39
CA GLN A 159 0.98 0.09 26.08
C GLN A 159 1.50 0.29 27.49
N GLN A 160 2.48 1.17 27.70
CA GLN A 160 3.00 1.49 29.03
C GLN A 160 1.90 2.08 29.93
N THR A 161 1.06 2.96 29.40
CA THR A 161 -0.06 3.54 30.13
C THR A 161 -1.07 2.46 30.55
N ARG A 162 -1.40 1.52 29.65
CA ARG A 162 -2.29 0.39 29.96
C ARG A 162 -1.71 -0.52 31.04
N ILE A 163 -0.44 -0.88 30.91
CA ILE A 163 0.25 -1.72 31.91
C ILE A 163 0.27 -1.01 33.27
N ALA A 164 0.54 0.30 33.30
CA ALA A 164 0.52 1.07 34.53
C ALA A 164 -0.89 1.09 35.16
N SER A 165 -1.94 1.31 34.36
CA SER A 165 -3.32 1.26 34.86
C SER A 165 -3.70 -0.14 35.39
N ASP A 166 -3.29 -1.20 34.71
CA ASP A 166 -3.57 -2.58 35.12
C ASP A 166 -2.88 -2.91 36.43
N GLN A 167 -1.61 -2.52 36.60
CA GLN A 167 -0.87 -2.68 37.86
C GLN A 167 -1.55 -1.93 39.01
N CYS A 168 -2.03 -0.71 38.77
CA CYS A 168 -2.74 0.07 39.77
C CYS A 168 -4.10 -0.54 40.13
N ASN A 169 -4.82 -1.08 39.16
CA ASN A 169 -6.11 -1.76 39.38
C ASN A 169 -5.93 -3.05 40.21
N GLU A 170 -4.90 -3.84 39.91
CA GLU A 170 -4.60 -5.04 40.68
C GLU A 170 -4.19 -4.71 42.12
N LEU A 171 -3.37 -3.67 42.32
CA LEU A 171 -3.01 -3.24 43.67
C LEU A 171 -4.25 -2.77 44.45
N LEU A 172 -5.16 -2.02 43.80
CA LEU A 172 -6.41 -1.58 44.42
C LEU A 172 -7.29 -2.77 44.81
N ARG A 173 -7.35 -3.82 43.99
CA ARG A 173 -8.06 -5.05 44.31
C ARG A 173 -7.48 -5.74 45.54
N ILE A 174 -6.16 -5.83 45.65
CA ILE A 174 -5.47 -6.40 46.82
C ILE A 174 -5.74 -5.57 48.07
N LEU A 175 -5.64 -4.24 47.98
CA LEU A 175 -5.93 -3.34 49.09
C LEU A 175 -7.39 -3.48 49.55
N ALA A 176 -8.34 -3.57 48.62
CA ALA A 176 -9.74 -3.79 48.94
C ALA A 176 -9.97 -5.13 49.66
N ALA A 177 -9.26 -6.19 49.27
CA ALA A 177 -9.31 -7.48 49.98
C ALA A 177 -8.73 -7.38 51.39
N LYS A 178 -7.58 -6.71 51.57
CA LYS A 178 -6.95 -6.50 52.89
C LYS A 178 -7.81 -5.61 53.80
N ARG A 179 -8.47 -4.59 53.25
CA ARG A 179 -9.42 -3.72 53.98
C ARG A 179 -10.62 -4.48 54.53
N ARG A 180 -11.04 -5.58 53.90
CA ARG A 180 -12.12 -6.43 54.43
C ARG A 180 -11.67 -7.27 55.63
N GLN A 181 -10.37 -7.53 55.74
CA GLN A 181 -9.77 -8.36 56.80
C GLN A 181 -9.23 -7.52 57.97
N THR A 182 -9.40 -6.19 57.94
CA THR A 182 -8.77 -5.28 58.91
C THR A 182 -9.22 -5.52 60.36
N ALA A 183 -10.43 -6.05 60.56
CA ALA A 183 -10.94 -6.40 61.89
C ALA A 183 -10.18 -7.55 62.57
N THR A 184 -9.51 -8.41 61.79
CA THR A 184 -8.73 -9.55 62.30
C THR A 184 -7.21 -9.31 62.25
N MET A 185 -6.77 -8.13 61.83
CA MET A 185 -5.35 -7.78 61.66
C MET A 185 -4.74 -7.22 62.97
N THR A 186 -3.50 -7.61 63.23
CA THR A 186 -2.68 -7.07 64.33
C THR A 186 -2.31 -5.60 64.07
N ASP A 187 -1.87 -4.88 65.12
CA ASP A 187 -1.51 -3.45 64.98
C ASP A 187 -0.37 -3.22 63.96
N GLY A 188 0.60 -4.14 63.89
CA GLY A 188 1.70 -4.08 62.92
C GLY A 188 1.22 -4.23 61.47
N GLU A 189 0.34 -5.19 61.21
CA GLU A 189 -0.23 -5.40 59.88
C GLU A 189 -1.13 -4.24 59.44
N ARG A 190 -1.80 -3.57 60.37
CA ARG A 190 -2.57 -2.34 60.11
C ARG A 190 -1.67 -1.18 59.69
N ALA A 191 -0.51 -1.01 60.34
CA ALA A 191 0.46 0.00 59.94
C ALA A 191 1.06 -0.27 58.54
N ASP A 192 1.32 -1.54 58.21
CA ASP A 192 1.80 -1.92 56.87
C ASP A 192 0.73 -1.74 55.78
N LEU A 193 -0.54 -1.98 56.12
CA LEU A 193 -1.66 -1.68 55.23
C LEU A 193 -1.73 -0.17 54.94
N GLN A 194 -1.63 0.68 55.97
CA GLN A 194 -1.60 2.15 55.79
C GLN A 194 -0.44 2.59 54.90
N ARG A 195 0.78 2.08 55.11
CA ARG A 195 1.94 2.39 54.26
C ARG A 195 1.73 1.95 52.81
N SER A 196 1.05 0.82 52.60
CA SER A 196 0.71 0.31 51.27
C SER A 196 -0.33 1.22 50.57
N GLU A 197 -1.30 1.75 51.32
CA GLU A 197 -2.30 2.69 50.81
C GLU A 197 -1.69 4.05 50.45
N GLU A 198 -0.75 4.55 51.26
CA GLU A 198 0.01 5.76 50.94
C GLU A 198 0.89 5.58 49.69
N SER A 199 1.58 4.44 49.59
CA SER A 199 2.39 4.11 48.42
C SER A 199 1.55 4.00 47.14
N TYR A 200 0.33 3.47 47.24
CA TYR A 200 -0.65 3.48 46.15
C TYR A 200 -1.05 4.91 45.78
N ALA A 201 -1.40 5.73 46.77
CA ALA A 201 -1.81 7.12 46.55
C ALA A 201 -0.70 7.95 45.89
N GLN A 202 0.58 7.66 46.16
CA GLN A 202 1.70 8.35 45.52
C GLN A 202 1.96 7.89 44.07
N ARG A 203 1.69 6.63 43.75
CA ARG A 203 2.08 6.03 42.45
C ARG A 203 0.96 5.96 41.42
N CYS A 204 -0.28 5.82 41.89
CA CYS A 204 -1.43 5.49 41.06
C CYS A 204 -2.54 6.56 41.08
N LYS A 205 -2.39 7.61 41.90
CA LYS A 205 -3.38 8.69 42.02
C LYS A 205 -2.94 9.89 41.18
N HIS A 206 -3.08 9.75 39.88
CA HIS A 206 -2.96 10.84 38.90
C HIS A 206 -4.05 10.71 37.85
#